data_AF-A0A524JCN3-F1
#
_entry.id   AF-A0A524JCN3-F1
#
_cell.length_a   1.000
_cell.length_b   1.000
_cell.length_c   1.000
_cell.angle_alpha   90.00
_cell.angle_beta   90.00
_cell.angle_gamma   90.00
#
_symmetry.space_group_name_H-M   'P 1'
#
loop_
_entity.id
_entity.type
_entity.pdbx_description
1 polymer ?
#
loop_
_entity_poly.entity_id
_entity_poly.type
_entity_poly.pdbx_seq_one_letter_code
_entity_poly.pdbx_strand_id
1 'polypeptide(L)'
;MSQGLNRLLRIGFPAAVAAFVAAAAGAVFPGYAEAHGLIGRGDLPLPDWLLAWGATLLLIGSFAGLVLLWREPRLEGDTWRPIVPRLSSVLRSPATSFVFGLLSVTLLIVVIYSGLQGTTAPGRNFSVTFIFVTFWLGLVLLSVIFGNVFDGLSPWRAVGR
;
A
#
# COMPACT_ATOMS: atom_id res chain seq x y z
N MET A 1 -13.18 -34.07 15.75
CA MET A 1 -13.60 -32.86 15.00
C MET A 1 -12.48 -32.16 14.22
N SER A 2 -11.21 -32.56 14.31
CA SER A 2 -10.09 -31.87 13.63
C SER A 2 -9.90 -32.22 12.14
N GLN A 3 -10.40 -33.36 11.67
CA GLN A 3 -10.18 -33.80 10.29
C GLN A 3 -10.99 -33.03 9.23
N GLY A 4 -12.16 -32.49 9.59
CA GLY A 4 -12.99 -31.71 8.67
C GLY A 4 -12.43 -30.33 8.34
N LEU A 5 -11.75 -29.69 9.32
CA LEU A 5 -11.17 -28.35 9.18
C LEU A 5 -9.99 -28.35 8.18
N ASN A 6 -9.15 -29.37 8.22
CA ASN A 6 -8.02 -29.53 7.31
C ASN A 6 -8.45 -29.80 5.86
N ARG A 7 -9.64 -30.39 5.66
CA ARG A 7 -10.20 -30.64 4.32
C ARG A 7 -10.76 -29.37 3.70
N LEU A 8 -11.39 -28.51 4.50
CA LEU A 8 -11.93 -27.21 4.07
C LEU A 8 -10.81 -26.19 3.75
N LEU A 9 -9.74 -26.15 4.54
CA LEU A 9 -8.57 -25.30 4.27
C LEU A 9 -7.82 -25.69 2.99
N ARG A 10 -7.74 -27.00 2.68
CA ARG A 10 -7.10 -27.51 1.46
C ARG A 10 -7.87 -27.20 0.17
N ILE A 11 -9.19 -26.98 0.24
CA ILE A 11 -10.03 -26.65 -0.92
C ILE A 11 -10.09 -25.12 -1.12
N GLY A 12 -10.03 -24.34 -0.03
CA GLY A 12 -9.99 -22.87 -0.10
C GLY A 12 -8.67 -22.31 -0.65
N PHE A 13 -7.54 -22.98 -0.38
CA PHE A 13 -6.22 -22.54 -0.85
C PHE A 13 -6.06 -22.51 -2.39
N PRO A 14 -6.35 -23.60 -3.14
CA PRO A 14 -6.25 -23.56 -4.60
C PRO A 14 -7.28 -22.61 -5.23
N ALA A 15 -8.46 -22.45 -4.64
CA ALA A 15 -9.45 -21.47 -5.09
C ALA A 15 -8.98 -20.03 -4.87
N ALA A 16 -8.31 -19.74 -3.75
CA ALA A 16 -7.73 -18.43 -3.48
C ALA A 16 -6.52 -18.14 -4.39
N VAL A 17 -5.67 -19.14 -4.68
CA VAL A 17 -4.58 -19.01 -5.65
C VAL A 17 -5.13 -18.80 -7.06
N ALA A 18 -6.16 -19.54 -7.47
CA ALA A 18 -6.79 -19.35 -8.78
C ALA A 18 -7.47 -17.98 -8.91
N ALA A 19 -8.17 -17.51 -7.86
CA ALA A 19 -8.75 -16.18 -7.83
C ALA A 19 -7.69 -15.07 -7.86
N PHE A 20 -6.56 -15.28 -7.18
CA PHE A 20 -5.42 -14.37 -7.21
C PHE A 20 -4.76 -14.33 -8.59
N VAL A 21 -4.53 -15.49 -9.22
CA VAL A 21 -3.98 -15.58 -10.59
C VAL A 21 -4.95 -14.98 -11.61
N ALA A 22 -6.25 -15.15 -11.45
CA ALA A 22 -7.27 -14.54 -12.31
C ALA A 22 -7.33 -13.01 -12.13
N ALA A 23 -7.24 -12.51 -10.90
CA ALA A 23 -7.18 -11.08 -10.61
C ALA A 23 -5.87 -10.46 -11.12
N ALA A 24 -4.74 -11.17 -10.96
CA ALA A 24 -3.45 -10.77 -11.49
C ALA A 24 -3.47 -10.75 -13.03
N ALA A 25 -4.05 -11.76 -13.68
CA ALA A 25 -4.22 -11.80 -15.12
C ALA A 25 -5.11 -10.66 -15.64
N GLY A 26 -6.17 -10.30 -14.90
CA GLY A 26 -6.98 -9.11 -15.18
C GLY A 26 -6.21 -7.80 -15.06
N ALA A 27 -5.22 -7.72 -14.17
CA ALA A 27 -4.33 -6.57 -14.02
C ALA A 27 -3.24 -6.48 -15.11
N VAL A 28 -2.96 -7.57 -15.84
CA VAL A 28 -2.01 -7.58 -16.98
C VAL A 28 -2.60 -6.90 -18.22
N PHE A 29 -3.93 -6.74 -18.30
CA PHE A 29 -4.60 -5.94 -19.33
C PHE A 29 -5.15 -4.63 -18.73
N PRO A 30 -4.31 -3.63 -18.44
CA PRO A 30 -4.82 -2.33 -18.07
C PRO A 30 -5.47 -1.73 -19.33
N GLY A 31 -6.80 -1.73 -19.38
CA GLY A 31 -7.50 -0.70 -20.16
C GLY A 31 -7.01 0.67 -19.69
N TYR A 32 -6.99 1.65 -20.59
CA TYR A 32 -6.54 3.01 -20.27
C TYR A 32 -7.27 3.54 -19.02
N ALA A 33 -6.59 3.48 -17.88
CA ALA A 33 -7.03 4.16 -16.68
C ALA A 33 -6.54 5.59 -16.83
N GLU A 34 -7.46 6.51 -17.13
CA GLU A 34 -7.24 7.95 -17.11
C GLU A 34 -6.94 8.38 -15.66
N ALA A 35 -5.71 8.14 -15.22
CA ALA A 35 -5.23 8.47 -13.90
C ALA A 35 -4.96 9.97 -13.82
N HIS A 36 -5.95 10.74 -13.38
CA HIS A 36 -5.90 12.20 -13.19
C HIS A 36 -4.92 12.65 -12.07
N GLY A 37 -4.10 11.75 -11.51
CA GLY A 37 -3.34 11.99 -10.28
C GLY A 37 -1.95 12.59 -10.47
N LEU A 38 -1.36 12.49 -11.67
CA LEU A 38 0.00 12.96 -11.94
C LEU A 38 -0.02 14.14 -12.92
N ILE A 39 -0.81 15.16 -12.59
CA ILE A 39 -0.83 16.43 -13.34
C ILE A 39 0.51 17.13 -13.07
N GLY A 40 1.21 17.54 -14.14
CA GLY A 40 2.48 18.25 -14.04
C GLY A 40 2.35 19.53 -13.20
N ARG A 41 3.47 20.02 -12.66
CA ARG A 41 3.49 21.28 -11.88
C ARG A 41 2.92 22.40 -12.75
N GLY A 42 1.72 22.85 -12.43
CA GLY A 42 1.18 24.08 -12.98
C GLY A 42 1.92 25.27 -12.36
N ASP A 43 2.21 26.29 -13.18
CA ASP A 43 2.78 27.53 -12.67
C ASP A 43 1.74 28.21 -11.78
N LEU A 44 2.06 28.40 -10.51
CA LEU A 44 1.20 29.19 -9.63
C LEU A 44 1.38 30.67 -9.99
N PRO A 45 0.32 31.48 -10.00
CA PRO A 45 0.40 32.93 -10.22
C PRO A 45 1.00 33.69 -9.01
N LEU A 46 1.85 33.03 -8.20
CA LEU A 46 2.46 33.54 -6.98
C LEU A 46 3.98 33.63 -7.17
N PRO A 47 4.64 34.68 -6.64
CA PRO A 47 6.10 34.74 -6.63
C PRO A 47 6.72 33.57 -5.85
N ASP A 48 7.76 32.94 -6.40
CA ASP A 48 8.43 31.78 -5.80
C ASP A 48 8.93 32.02 -4.37
N TRP A 49 9.41 33.23 -4.07
CA TRP A 49 9.88 33.57 -2.73
C TRP A 49 8.75 33.52 -1.69
N LEU A 50 7.55 33.96 -2.06
CA LEU A 50 6.40 33.99 -1.17
C LEU A 50 5.92 32.56 -0.90
N LEU A 51 5.91 31.71 -1.93
CA LEU A 51 5.62 30.29 -1.81
C LEU A 51 6.65 29.57 -0.93
N ALA A 52 7.94 29.84 -1.13
CA ALA A 52 9.03 29.24 -0.37
C ALA A 52 8.95 29.60 1.12
N TRP A 53 8.75 30.87 1.45
CA TRP A 53 8.57 31.32 2.83
C TRP A 53 7.29 30.77 3.45
N GLY A 54 6.18 30.78 2.71
CA GLY A 54 4.91 30.23 3.18
C GLY A 54 5.02 28.73 3.52
N ALA A 55 5.58 27.93 2.61
CA ALA A 55 5.80 26.50 2.83
C ALA A 55 6.73 26.25 4.02
N THR A 56 7.81 27.02 4.15
CA THR A 56 8.78 26.90 5.25
C THR A 56 8.13 27.24 6.60
N LEU A 57 7.39 28.34 6.69
CA LEU A 57 6.72 28.76 7.92
C LEU A 57 5.62 27.78 8.33
N LEU A 58 4.84 27.28 7.36
CA LEU A 58 3.84 26.23 7.62
C LEU A 58 4.49 24.93 8.11
N LEU A 59 5.59 24.52 7.49
CA LEU A 59 6.35 23.34 7.91
C LEU A 59 6.85 23.48 9.35
N ILE A 60 7.58 24.56 9.65
CA ILE A 60 8.11 24.84 10.99
C ILE A 60 6.96 24.93 12.01
N GLY A 61 5.90 25.68 11.69
CA GLY A 61 4.74 25.85 12.55
C GLY A 61 4.01 24.53 12.83
N SER A 62 3.90 23.64 11.84
CA SER A 62 3.27 22.32 12.01
C SER A 62 4.05 21.43 12.98
N PHE A 63 5.38 21.38 12.86
CA PHE A 63 6.24 20.61 13.77
C PHE A 63 6.31 21.24 15.16
N ALA A 64 6.41 22.58 15.24
CA ALA A 64 6.36 23.29 16.52
C ALA A 64 5.02 23.04 17.23
N GLY A 65 3.91 23.09 16.49
CA GLY A 65 2.59 22.74 17.00
C GLY A 65 2.53 21.29 17.49
N LEU A 66 3.05 20.34 16.72
CA LEU A 66 3.13 18.94 17.14
C LEU A 66 3.91 18.78 18.46
N VAL A 67 5.09 19.39 18.57
CA VAL A 67 5.94 19.31 19.78
C VAL A 67 5.28 19.97 20.99
N LEU A 68 4.64 21.14 20.80
CA LEU A 68 4.08 21.92 21.91
C LEU A 68 2.72 21.39 22.39
N LEU A 69 1.87 20.90 21.46
CA LEU A 69 0.51 20.49 21.75
C LEU A 69 0.38 18.97 22.00
N TRP A 70 1.22 18.15 21.36
CA TRP A 70 1.16 16.68 21.49
C TRP A 70 2.03 16.18 22.65
N ARG A 71 1.62 16.50 23.87
CA ARG A 71 2.37 16.14 25.10
C ARG A 71 2.21 14.69 25.55
N GLU A 72 1.14 14.03 25.11
CA GLU A 72 0.80 12.66 25.54
C GLU A 72 0.44 11.80 24.32
N PRO A 73 0.89 10.53 24.25
CA PRO A 73 0.62 9.62 23.14
C PRO A 73 -0.84 9.12 23.17
N ARG A 74 -1.75 9.89 22.56
CA ARG A 74 -3.19 9.56 22.51
C ARG A 74 -3.56 8.42 21.55
N LEU A 75 -2.63 7.96 20.71
CA LEU A 75 -2.86 6.97 19.66
C LEU A 75 -2.16 5.62 19.92
N GLU A 76 -1.62 5.40 21.13
CA GLU A 76 -0.99 4.12 21.49
C GLU A 76 -2.00 2.98 21.71
N GLY A 77 -3.26 3.31 22.01
CA GLY A 77 -4.28 2.29 22.26
C GLY A 77 -4.64 1.52 20.99
N ASP A 78 -4.47 0.20 21.01
CA ASP A 78 -4.89 -0.73 19.94
C ASP A 78 -6.43 -0.93 19.95
N THR A 79 -7.14 0.18 19.75
CA THR A 79 -8.61 0.26 19.73
C THR A 79 -9.18 -0.01 18.35
N TRP A 80 -8.32 -0.08 17.33
CA TRP A 80 -8.74 -0.25 15.96
C TRP A 80 -9.21 -1.69 15.70
N ARG A 81 -10.38 -1.84 15.09
CA ARG A 81 -10.94 -3.14 14.72
C ARG A 81 -11.29 -3.18 13.23
N PRO A 82 -10.96 -4.25 12.51
CA PRO A 82 -11.34 -4.39 11.11
C PRO A 82 -12.84 -4.50 10.97
N ILE A 83 -13.36 -3.90 9.89
CA ILE A 83 -14.77 -3.96 9.51
C ILE A 83 -15.21 -5.42 9.33
N VAL A 84 -14.30 -6.29 8.86
CA VAL A 84 -14.58 -7.72 8.62
C VAL A 84 -13.55 -8.63 9.32
N PRO A 85 -13.73 -8.96 10.62
CA PRO A 85 -12.74 -9.73 11.40
C PRO A 85 -12.44 -11.12 10.84
N ARG A 86 -13.44 -11.82 10.30
CA ARG A 86 -13.24 -13.17 9.74
C ARG A 86 -12.31 -13.17 8.53
N LEU A 87 -12.35 -12.12 7.71
CA LEU A 87 -11.52 -12.03 6.51
C LEU A 87 -10.08 -11.64 6.85
N SER A 88 -9.89 -10.84 7.90
CA SER A 88 -8.55 -10.55 8.45
C SER A 88 -7.81 -11.79 8.95
N SER A 89 -8.54 -12.78 9.48
CA SER A 89 -7.98 -14.08 9.90
C SER A 89 -7.47 -14.91 8.71
N VAL A 90 -8.17 -14.88 7.58
CA VAL A 90 -7.78 -15.61 6.35
C VAL A 90 -6.52 -15.01 5.74
N LEU A 91 -6.42 -13.67 5.73
CA LEU A 91 -5.22 -12.95 5.25
C LEU A 91 -3.97 -13.26 6.09
N ARG A 92 -4.13 -13.63 7.36
CA ARG A 92 -3.04 -14.00 8.28
C ARG A 92 -2.64 -15.48 8.23
N SER A 93 -3.21 -16.28 7.32
CA SER A 93 -2.81 -17.68 7.21
C SER A 93 -1.35 -17.80 6.72
N PRO A 94 -0.56 -18.80 7.17
CA PRO A 94 0.84 -18.93 6.78
C PRO A 94 1.05 -19.04 5.27
N ALA A 95 0.16 -19.76 4.59
CA ALA A 95 0.24 -19.97 3.15
C ALA A 95 -0.10 -18.68 2.37
N THR A 96 -1.12 -17.94 2.81
CA THR A 96 -1.47 -16.63 2.25
C THR A 96 -0.36 -15.61 2.49
N SER A 97 0.24 -15.61 3.68
CA SER A 97 1.37 -14.73 4.01
C SER A 97 2.61 -15.01 3.16
N PHE A 98 2.88 -16.28 2.81
CA PHE A 98 3.98 -16.61 1.92
C PHE A 98 3.75 -16.10 0.50
N VAL A 99 2.56 -16.33 -0.06
CA VAL A 99 2.20 -15.87 -1.42
C VAL A 99 2.25 -14.34 -1.49
N PHE A 100 1.69 -13.65 -0.51
CA PHE A 100 1.75 -12.18 -0.45
C PHE A 100 3.15 -11.66 -0.21
N GLY A 101 3.96 -12.35 0.60
CA GLY A 101 5.36 -12.01 0.78
C GLY A 101 6.15 -12.10 -0.52
N LEU A 102 6.02 -13.20 -1.25
CA LEU A 102 6.67 -13.40 -2.54
C LEU A 102 6.22 -12.33 -3.55
N LEU A 103 4.91 -12.11 -3.67
CA LEU A 103 4.36 -11.06 -4.53
C LEU A 103 4.94 -9.69 -4.20
N SER A 104 5.02 -9.35 -2.92
CA SER A 104 5.48 -8.03 -2.47
C SER A 104 6.96 -7.82 -2.75
N VAL A 105 7.79 -8.86 -2.59
CA VAL A 105 9.20 -8.83 -2.97
C VAL A 105 9.36 -8.69 -4.48
N THR A 106 8.59 -9.45 -5.28
CA THR A 106 8.61 -9.33 -6.74
C THR A 106 8.22 -7.92 -7.18
N LEU A 107 7.13 -7.36 -6.63
CA LEU A 107 6.71 -6.00 -6.91
C LEU A 107 7.76 -4.97 -6.51
N LEU A 108 8.42 -5.15 -5.35
CA LEU A 108 9.51 -4.28 -4.93
C LEU A 108 10.68 -4.29 -5.93
N ILE A 109 11.07 -5.46 -6.42
CA ILE A 109 12.12 -5.59 -7.43
C ILE A 109 11.71 -4.85 -8.72
N VAL A 110 10.47 -5.00 -9.18
CA VAL A 110 9.95 -4.29 -10.36
C VAL A 110 9.93 -2.77 -10.14
N VAL A 111 9.54 -2.31 -8.95
CA VAL A 111 9.56 -0.89 -8.56
C VAL A 111 10.98 -0.33 -8.61
N ILE A 112 11.97 -1.05 -8.07
CA ILE A 112 13.37 -0.63 -8.10
C ILE A 112 13.89 -0.61 -9.55
N TYR A 113 13.67 -1.69 -10.29
CA TYR A 113 14.12 -1.80 -11.69
C TYR A 113 13.53 -0.70 -12.57
N SER A 114 12.22 -0.46 -12.48
CA SER A 114 11.55 0.62 -13.22
C SER A 114 11.92 2.02 -12.72
N GLY A 115 12.34 2.16 -11.47
CA GLY A 115 12.89 3.42 -10.97
C GLY A 115 14.26 3.73 -11.57
N LEU A 116 15.13 2.72 -11.70
CA LEU A 116 16.50 2.87 -12.22
C LEU A 116 16.54 2.95 -13.75
N GLN A 117 15.79 2.09 -14.44
CA GLN A 117 15.85 1.93 -15.89
C GLN A 117 14.58 2.39 -16.62
N GLY A 118 13.57 2.87 -15.90
CA GLY A 118 12.31 3.32 -16.50
C GLY A 118 12.37 4.73 -17.07
N THR A 119 11.22 5.23 -17.49
CA THR A 119 11.09 6.57 -18.10
C THR A 119 11.19 7.68 -17.05
N THR A 120 11.69 8.84 -17.46
CA THR A 120 11.72 10.07 -16.64
C THR A 120 10.34 10.71 -16.51
N ALA A 121 9.40 10.38 -17.40
CA ALA A 121 8.03 10.90 -17.34
C ALA A 121 7.25 10.23 -16.19
N PRO A 122 6.89 10.95 -15.11
CA PRO A 122 6.34 10.34 -13.88
C PRO A 122 5.07 9.52 -14.13
N GLY A 123 4.16 10.04 -14.97
CA GLY A 123 2.89 9.36 -15.30
C GLY A 123 3.02 8.08 -16.12
N ARG A 124 4.21 7.79 -16.63
CA ARG A 124 4.50 6.55 -17.39
C ARG A 124 5.54 5.67 -16.68
N ASN A 125 6.08 6.12 -15.56
CA ASN A 125 7.01 5.34 -14.77
C ASN A 125 6.22 4.47 -13.78
N PHE A 126 6.39 3.14 -13.90
CA PHE A 126 5.72 2.18 -13.02
C PHE A 126 6.06 2.42 -11.55
N SER A 127 7.32 2.67 -11.21
CA SER A 127 7.78 2.93 -9.84
C SER A 127 6.97 4.07 -9.21
N VAL A 128 6.87 5.19 -9.92
CA VAL A 128 6.17 6.39 -9.44
C VAL A 128 4.67 6.12 -9.32
N THR A 129 4.06 5.62 -10.38
CA THR A 129 2.61 5.42 -10.43
C THR A 129 2.16 4.36 -9.41
N PHE A 130 2.89 3.24 -9.33
CA PHE A 130 2.58 2.17 -8.42
C PHE A 130 2.74 2.61 -6.96
N ILE A 131 3.84 3.25 -6.58
CA ILE A 131 4.04 3.64 -5.17
C ILE A 131 3.07 4.74 -4.74
N PHE A 132 2.99 5.84 -5.49
CA PHE A 132 2.26 7.02 -5.05
C PHE A 132 0.76 6.95 -5.28
N VAL A 133 0.30 6.20 -6.29
CA VAL A 133 -1.12 6.09 -6.61
C VAL A 133 -1.64 4.75 -6.13
N THR A 134 -1.16 3.64 -6.70
CA THR A 134 -1.76 2.32 -6.47
C THR A 134 -1.53 1.83 -5.05
N PHE A 135 -0.29 1.83 -4.57
CA PHE A 135 0.09 1.27 -3.29
C PHE A 135 -0.33 2.20 -2.16
N TRP A 136 -0.02 3.50 -2.22
CA TRP A 136 -0.38 4.42 -1.14
C TRP A 136 -1.90 4.51 -0.95
N LEU A 137 -2.67 4.79 -2.00
CA LEU A 137 -4.13 4.93 -1.89
C LEU A 137 -4.79 3.57 -1.65
N GLY A 138 -4.36 2.55 -2.40
CA GLY A 138 -4.89 1.20 -2.29
C GLY A 138 -4.67 0.59 -0.91
N LEU A 139 -3.46 0.71 -0.35
CA LEU A 139 -3.15 0.15 0.97
C LEU A 139 -3.99 0.81 2.07
N VAL A 140 -4.22 2.12 2.01
CA VAL A 140 -5.08 2.82 2.99
C VAL A 140 -6.50 2.29 2.92
N LEU A 141 -7.09 2.22 1.73
CA LEU A 141 -8.45 1.68 1.55
C LEU A 141 -8.56 0.21 1.99
N LEU A 142 -7.60 -0.62 1.59
CA LEU A 142 -7.53 -2.01 2.01
C LEU A 142 -7.39 -2.14 3.53
N SER A 143 -6.60 -1.26 4.16
CA SER A 143 -6.37 -1.30 5.60
C SER A 143 -7.60 -0.88 6.39
N VAL A 144 -8.36 0.10 5.91
CA VAL A 144 -9.65 0.47 6.52
C VAL A 144 -10.64 -0.70 6.50
N ILE A 145 -10.69 -1.46 5.39
CA ILE A 145 -11.65 -2.55 5.22
C ILE A 145 -11.21 -3.83 5.97
N PHE A 146 -9.97 -4.25 5.77
CA PHE A 146 -9.47 -5.57 6.19
C PHE A 146 -8.52 -5.51 7.40
N GLY A 147 -8.00 -4.34 7.73
CA GLY A 147 -7.09 -4.12 8.84
C GLY A 147 -5.63 -4.13 8.51
N ASN A 148 -4.81 -4.70 9.38
CA ASN A 148 -3.37 -4.69 9.16
C ASN A 148 -2.98 -5.64 8.01
N VAL A 149 -3.26 -5.22 6.77
CA VAL A 149 -2.94 -5.96 5.54
C VAL A 149 -1.45 -5.85 5.23
N PHE A 150 -0.83 -4.74 5.63
CA PHE A 150 0.60 -4.50 5.42
C PHE A 150 1.48 -5.54 6.11
N ASP A 151 1.02 -6.14 7.21
CA ASP A 151 1.74 -7.23 7.88
C ASP A 151 2.05 -8.41 6.93
N GLY A 152 1.09 -8.82 6.10
CA GLY A 152 1.25 -9.88 5.10
C GLY A 152 1.95 -9.42 3.83
N LEU A 153 1.79 -8.14 3.45
CA LEU A 153 2.38 -7.55 2.24
C LEU A 153 3.78 -6.93 2.47
N SER A 154 4.32 -6.98 3.67
CA SER A 154 5.63 -6.37 3.94
C SER A 154 6.74 -7.21 3.29
N PRO A 155 7.47 -6.68 2.28
CA PRO A 155 8.55 -7.41 1.63
C PRO A 155 9.70 -7.67 2.61
N TRP A 156 9.94 -6.75 3.55
CA TRP A 156 10.95 -6.90 4.60
C TRP A 156 10.64 -8.07 5.53
N ARG A 157 9.38 -8.22 5.93
CA ARG A 157 8.94 -9.39 6.70
C ARG A 157 8.98 -10.67 5.88
N ALA A 158 8.78 -10.60 4.56
CA ALA A 158 8.87 -11.79 3.71
C ALA A 158 10.32 -12.31 3.61
N VAL A 159 11.29 -11.40 3.52
CA VAL A 159 12.73 -11.74 3.42
C VAL A 159 13.33 -12.11 4.78
N GLY A 160 12.86 -11.49 5.87
CA GLY A 160 13.40 -11.71 7.22
C GLY A 160 12.79 -12.87 8.02
N ARG A 161 11.93 -13.69 7.41
CA ARG A 161 11.38 -14.92 8.02
C ARG A 161 12.32 -16.09 7.84
#